data_AF-A0A212CJW6-F1
#
_entry.id   AF-A0A212CJW6-F1
#
_cell.length_a   1.000
_cell.length_b   1.000
_cell.length_c   1.000
_cell.angle_alpha   90.00
_cell.angle_beta   90.00
_cell.angle_gamma   90.00
#
_symmetry.space_group_name_H-M   'P 1'
#
loop_
_entity.id
_entity.type
_entity.pdbx_description
1 polymer ?
#
loop_
_entity_poly.entity_id
_entity_poly.type
_entity_poly.pdbx_seq_one_letter_code
_entity_poly.pdbx_strand_id
1 'polypeptide(L)'
;MRNCTLDSEVALRVGGQFFFDPQPSDASRNLVLIAGGVGINPLLSILRHAADLYRERASKGQGYEMGTVRLLYSAKDTSELLFKWLGLTGCGSVLRIDQGVQS
;
A
#
# COMPACT_ATOMS: atom_id res chain seq x y z
N MET A 1 -21.24 -10.77 -13.89
CA MET A 1 -20.03 -11.11 -13.11
C MET A 1 -19.47 -12.40 -13.69
N ARG A 2 -18.21 -12.44 -14.12
CA ARG A 2 -17.60 -13.69 -14.58
C ARG A 2 -17.03 -14.40 -13.35
N ASN A 3 -17.48 -15.62 -13.09
CA ASN A 3 -16.90 -16.45 -12.03
C ASN A 3 -15.65 -17.13 -12.59
N CYS A 4 -14.48 -16.67 -12.14
CA CYS A 4 -13.25 -17.42 -12.31
C CYS A 4 -13.22 -18.52 -11.24
N THR A 5 -12.92 -19.75 -11.64
CA THR A 5 -12.64 -20.85 -10.72
C THR A 5 -11.14 -21.09 -10.63
N LEU A 6 -10.71 -21.95 -9.71
CA LEU A 6 -9.36 -22.51 -9.77
C LEU A 6 -9.10 -23.06 -11.19
N ASP A 7 -7.87 -22.90 -11.67
CA ASP A 7 -7.40 -23.34 -13.00
C ASP A 7 -8.02 -22.63 -14.21
N SER A 8 -8.81 -21.57 -14.00
CA SER A 8 -9.27 -20.73 -15.11
C SER A 8 -8.11 -19.97 -15.76
N GLU A 9 -8.03 -20.02 -17.09
CA GLU A 9 -7.12 -19.15 -17.83
C GLU A 9 -7.59 -17.69 -17.77
N VAL A 10 -6.65 -16.77 -17.54
CA VAL A 10 -6.91 -15.33 -17.47
C VAL A 10 -5.91 -14.58 -18.34
N ALA A 11 -6.39 -13.56 -19.04
CA ALA A 11 -5.53 -12.67 -19.82
C ALA A 11 -5.00 -11.55 -18.92
N LEU A 12 -3.69 -11.48 -18.73
CA LEU A 12 -3.04 -10.40 -18.00
C LEU A 12 -2.70 -9.23 -18.95
N ARG A 13 -2.97 -8.01 -18.50
CA ARG A 13 -2.43 -6.80 -19.12
C ARG A 13 -1.53 -6.11 -18.11
N VAL A 14 -0.30 -5.81 -18.53
CA VAL A 14 0.67 -5.07 -17.73
C VAL A 14 0.65 -3.62 -18.19
N GLY A 15 0.67 -2.68 -17.25
CA GLY A 15 0.71 -1.25 -17.55
C GLY A 15 0.76 -0.39 -16.30
N GLY A 16 0.89 0.92 -16.51
CA GLY A 16 1.01 1.93 -15.47
C GLY A 16 2.46 2.39 -15.24
N GLN A 17 2.60 3.58 -14.66
CA GLN A 17 3.88 4.19 -14.25
C GLN A 17 3.77 4.67 -12.79
N PHE A 18 3.00 3.95 -11.98
CA PHE A 18 2.71 4.31 -10.60
C PHE A 18 3.45 3.36 -9.67
N PHE A 19 4.69 3.72 -9.35
CA PHE A 19 5.59 2.93 -8.52
C PHE A 19 6.44 3.85 -7.64
N PHE A 20 7.01 3.26 -6.59
CA PHE A 20 8.03 3.88 -5.75
C PHE A 20 9.24 2.95 -5.79
N ASP A 21 10.29 3.37 -6.48
CA ASP A 21 11.51 2.57 -6.73
C ASP A 21 12.76 3.44 -6.54
N PRO A 22 13.04 3.86 -5.29
CA PRO A 22 14.15 4.75 -5.01
C PRO A 22 15.48 4.02 -5.17
N GLN A 23 16.46 4.70 -5.74
CA GLN A 23 17.84 4.19 -5.81
C GLN A 23 18.56 4.43 -4.48
N PRO A 24 19.58 3.62 -4.12
CA PRO A 24 20.28 3.75 -2.85
C PRO A 24 20.89 5.14 -2.57
N SER A 25 21.26 5.86 -3.61
CA SER A 25 21.82 7.22 -3.54
C SER A 25 20.76 8.34 -3.51
N ASP A 26 19.50 8.00 -3.72
CA ASP A 26 18.43 9.00 -3.76
C ASP A 26 18.22 9.62 -2.38
N ALA A 27 17.80 10.89 -2.37
CA ALA A 27 17.48 11.58 -1.14
C ALA A 27 16.32 10.90 -0.41
N SER A 28 16.40 10.85 0.92
CA SER A 28 15.30 10.36 1.76
C SER A 28 14.03 11.17 1.55
N ARG A 29 12.88 10.48 1.46
CA ARG A 29 11.55 11.08 1.29
C ARG A 29 10.56 10.52 2.30
N ASN A 30 9.69 11.40 2.79
CA ASN A 30 8.49 11.00 3.52
C ASN A 30 7.40 10.62 2.51
N LEU A 31 6.62 9.58 2.83
CA LEU A 31 5.53 9.09 1.99
C LEU A 31 4.18 9.21 2.71
N VAL A 32 3.19 9.76 2.01
CA VAL A 32 1.78 9.70 2.40
C VAL A 32 1.02 8.98 1.28
N LEU A 33 0.49 7.80 1.61
CA LEU A 33 -0.29 6.97 0.70
C LEU A 33 -1.77 7.17 1.02
N ILE A 34 -2.57 7.59 0.05
CA ILE A 34 -4.00 7.87 0.25
C ILE A 34 -4.81 6.97 -0.65
N ALA A 35 -5.63 6.11 -0.05
CA ALA A 35 -6.39 5.09 -0.75
C ALA A 35 -7.88 5.15 -0.43
N GLY A 36 -8.69 4.69 -1.39
CA GLY A 36 -10.09 4.32 -1.22
C GLY A 36 -10.41 3.12 -2.11
N GLY A 37 -11.27 2.22 -1.64
CA GLY A 37 -11.67 1.01 -2.38
C GLY A 37 -10.48 0.20 -2.90
N VAL A 38 -10.52 -0.23 -4.17
CA VAL A 38 -9.47 -1.02 -4.84
C VAL A 38 -8.17 -0.24 -5.10
N GLY A 39 -8.19 1.10 -4.95
CA GLY A 39 -6.99 1.94 -5.05
C GLY A 39 -5.94 1.62 -3.98
N ILE A 40 -6.31 0.87 -2.94
CA ILE A 40 -5.37 0.34 -1.96
C ILE A 40 -4.38 -0.67 -2.58
N ASN A 41 -4.68 -1.30 -3.72
CA ASN A 41 -3.86 -2.39 -4.24
C ASN A 41 -2.43 -1.95 -4.63
N PRO A 42 -2.22 -0.91 -5.46
CA PRO A 42 -0.87 -0.43 -5.74
C PRO A 42 -0.18 0.14 -4.49
N LEU A 43 -0.94 0.82 -3.63
CA LEU A 43 -0.40 1.49 -2.43
C LEU A 43 0.05 0.50 -1.36
N LEU A 44 -0.65 -0.63 -1.20
CA LEU A 44 -0.23 -1.71 -0.32
C LEU A 44 1.07 -2.36 -0.81
N SER A 45 1.25 -2.47 -2.13
CA SER A 45 2.51 -2.92 -2.72
C SER A 45 3.66 -1.97 -2.35
N ILE A 46 3.45 -0.65 -2.51
CA ILE A 46 4.44 0.38 -2.15
C ILE A 46 4.74 0.36 -0.64
N LEU A 47 3.74 0.25 0.22
CA LEU A 47 3.92 0.21 1.68
C LEU A 47 4.78 -0.97 2.11
N ARG A 48 4.59 -2.14 1.48
CA ARG A 48 5.41 -3.33 1.73
C ARG A 48 6.84 -3.12 1.25
N HIS A 49 7.01 -2.60 0.04
CA HIS A 49 8.34 -2.30 -0.48
C HIS A 49 9.10 -1.32 0.42
N ALA A 50 8.44 -0.28 0.94
CA ALA A 50 9.02 0.63 1.92
C ALA A 50 9.45 -0.06 3.23
N ALA A 51 8.65 -1.01 3.72
CA ALA A 51 9.02 -1.81 4.89
C ALA A 51 10.24 -2.72 4.61
N ASP A 52 10.36 -3.24 3.40
CA ASP A 52 11.50 -4.06 2.99
C ASP A 52 12.78 -3.22 2.85
N LEU A 53 12.70 -2.01 2.28
CA LEU A 53 13.82 -1.06 2.24
C LEU A 53 14.30 -0.69 3.66
N TYR A 54 13.37 -0.46 4.59
CA TYR A 54 13.70 -0.19 5.98
C TYR A 54 14.46 -1.36 6.64
N ARG A 55 13.96 -2.60 6.44
CA ARG A 55 14.61 -3.82 6.97
C ARG A 55 15.96 -4.07 6.34
N GLU A 56 16.08 -3.88 5.03
CA GLU A 56 17.32 -4.07 4.30
C GLU A 56 18.40 -3.14 4.85
N ARG A 57 18.11 -1.84 4.96
CA ARG A 57 19.06 -0.88 5.52
C ARG A 57 19.41 -1.17 6.98
N ALA A 58 18.44 -1.55 7.80
CA ALA A 58 18.69 -1.93 9.19
C ALA A 58 19.61 -3.17 9.30
N SER A 59 19.48 -4.13 8.39
CA SER A 59 20.29 -5.36 8.39
C SER A 59 21.69 -5.21 7.79
N LYS A 60 21.83 -4.40 6.73
CA LYS A 60 23.07 -4.31 5.93
C LYS A 60 23.86 -3.03 6.19
N GLY A 61 23.27 -2.04 6.85
CA GLY A 61 23.87 -0.71 7.04
C GLY A 61 23.98 0.14 5.76
N GLN A 62 23.47 -0.37 4.63
CA GLN A 62 23.52 0.24 3.31
C GLN A 62 22.17 0.06 2.60
N GLY A 63 21.89 0.91 1.60
CA GLY A 63 20.60 0.94 0.88
C GLY A 63 19.87 2.27 1.07
N TYR A 64 18.70 2.41 0.45
CA TYR A 64 17.92 3.64 0.49
C TYR A 64 17.49 4.05 1.91
N GLU A 65 17.56 5.35 2.23
CA GLU A 65 17.11 5.88 3.53
C GLU A 65 15.62 6.20 3.50
N MET A 66 14.80 5.39 4.17
CA MET A 66 13.39 5.68 4.30
C MET A 66 13.11 6.84 5.26
N GLY A 67 12.27 7.79 4.82
CA GLY A 67 11.62 8.74 5.71
C GLY A 67 10.39 8.14 6.40
N THR A 68 9.56 8.99 6.99
CA THR A 68 8.28 8.56 7.58
C THR A 68 7.30 8.12 6.50
N VAL A 69 6.63 6.99 6.72
CA VAL A 69 5.57 6.49 5.85
C VAL A 69 4.23 6.51 6.59
N ARG A 70 3.18 7.03 5.96
CA ARG A 70 1.82 7.02 6.48
C ARG A 70 0.84 6.54 5.41
N LEU A 71 -0.07 5.67 5.81
CA LEU A 71 -1.21 5.27 5.00
C LEU A 71 -2.49 5.89 5.57
N LEU A 72 -3.23 6.57 4.71
CA LEU A 72 -4.60 7.01 4.93
C LEU A 72 -5.51 6.17 4.04
N TYR A 73 -6.30 5.29 4.65
CA TYR A 73 -7.25 4.45 3.92
C TYR A 73 -8.66 4.79 4.33
N SER A 74 -9.52 5.01 3.33
CA SER A 74 -10.94 5.31 3.49
C SER A 74 -11.81 4.22 2.88
N ALA A 75 -12.93 3.96 3.54
CA ALA A 75 -14.03 3.14 3.03
C ALA A 75 -15.34 3.65 3.64
N LYS A 76 -16.46 3.32 3.01
CA LYS A 76 -17.79 3.70 3.50
C LYS A 76 -18.06 3.12 4.89
N ASP A 77 -17.64 1.88 5.11
CA ASP A 77 -17.65 1.22 6.40
C ASP A 77 -16.50 0.21 6.50
N THR A 78 -16.30 -0.36 7.70
CA THR A 78 -15.23 -1.31 7.95
C THR A 78 -15.45 -2.66 7.28
N SER A 79 -16.66 -2.96 6.81
CA SER A 79 -16.97 -4.19 6.07
C SER A 79 -16.33 -4.18 4.68
N GLU A 80 -16.27 -3.01 4.04
CA GLU A 80 -15.72 -2.79 2.70
C GLU A 80 -14.18 -2.67 2.67
N LEU A 81 -13.52 -2.53 3.83
CA LEU A 81 -12.06 -2.48 3.89
C LEU A 81 -11.44 -3.77 3.35
N LEU A 82 -10.61 -3.62 2.32
CA LEU A 82 -9.78 -4.70 1.83
C LEU A 82 -8.59 -4.91 2.78
N PHE A 83 -8.16 -6.16 2.95
CA PHE A 83 -6.93 -6.53 3.69
C PHE A 83 -6.89 -6.18 5.20
N LYS A 84 -8.02 -6.31 5.89
CA LYS A 84 -8.18 -6.01 7.34
C LYS A 84 -7.14 -6.66 8.26
N TRP A 85 -6.66 -7.86 7.91
CA TRP A 85 -5.70 -8.63 8.73
C TRP A 85 -4.24 -8.52 8.25
N LEU A 86 -3.99 -7.85 7.12
CA LEU A 86 -2.72 -7.97 6.40
C LEU A 86 -1.62 -6.99 6.87
N GLY A 87 -1.67 -6.60 8.15
CA GLY A 87 -0.57 -5.86 8.78
C GLY A 87 -0.61 -4.34 8.63
N LEU A 88 -1.79 -3.73 8.47
CA LEU A 88 -1.94 -2.26 8.54
C LEU A 88 -1.58 -1.67 9.93
N THR A 89 -1.23 -2.48 10.92
CA THR A 89 -0.89 -2.03 12.28
C THR A 89 0.60 -1.76 12.50
N GLY A 90 1.48 -2.10 11.55
CA GLY A 90 2.94 -2.05 11.75
C GLY A 90 3.64 -0.75 11.35
N CYS A 91 3.05 0.11 10.51
CA CYS A 91 3.71 1.29 9.97
C CYS A 91 2.77 2.51 9.96
N GLY A 92 2.55 3.14 11.12
CA GLY A 92 1.93 4.47 11.23
C GLY A 92 0.59 4.71 10.51
N SER A 93 -0.16 3.65 10.20
CA SER A 93 -1.37 3.73 9.39
C SER A 93 -2.49 4.40 10.18
N VAL A 94 -3.08 5.45 9.62
CA VAL A 94 -4.27 6.09 10.17
C VAL A 94 -5.44 5.67 9.29
N LEU A 95 -6.24 4.75 9.80
CA LEU A 95 -7.49 4.33 9.17
C LEU A 95 -8.57 5.39 9.48
N ARG A 96 -9.12 6.03 8.44
CA ARG A 96 -10.20 7.00 8.61
C ARG A 96 -11.46 6.42 7.96
N ILE A 97 -12.46 6.13 8.78
CA ILE A 97 -13.79 5.71 8.33
C ILE A 97 -14.63 6.98 8.25
N ASP A 98 -14.86 7.49 7.04
CA ASP A 98 -15.80 8.57 6.83
C ASP A 98 -17.21 7.95 6.83
N GLN A 99 -17.84 7.93 8.01
CA GLN A 99 -19.28 7.67 8.07
C GLN A 99 -19.98 8.88 7.43
N GLY A 100 -20.53 8.68 6.23
CA GLY A 100 -21.28 9.73 5.55
C GLY A 100 -22.34 10.31 6.49
N VAL A 101 -22.34 11.62 6.66
CA VAL A 101 -23.42 12.36 7.30
C VAL A 101 -24.69 12.07 6.50
N GLN A 102 -25.62 11.31 7.09
CA GLN A 102 -26.99 11.27 6.60
C GLN A 102 -27.57 12.67 6.78
N SER A 103 -27.79 13.37 5.67
CA SER A 103 -28.58 14.60 5.62
C SER A 103 -30.06 14.27 5.58
#